data_AF-A0A976DPW5-F1
#
_entry.id   AF-A0A976DPW5-F1
#
_cell.length_a   1.000
_cell.length_b   1.000
_cell.length_c   1.000
_cell.angle_alpha   90.00
_cell.angle_beta   90.00
_cell.angle_gamma   90.00
#
_symmetry.space_group_name_H-M   'P 1'
#
loop_
_entity.id
_entity.type
_entity.pdbx_description
1 polymer ?
#
loop_
_entity_poly.entity_id
_entity_poly.type
_entity_poly.pdbx_seq_one_letter_code
_entity_poly.pdbx_strand_id
1 'polypeptide(L)'
;GFLEDFDRVIFYGAGPAGYAAAAYAITAPGAELVLVAPRATLDPARAGWDDRHRIARRINFRSRYGYAPDMTESASRVWLIHDPLNRSDAMHAALFQRPWVTPLFARYTGEGTEDTLREMRVLDRILEAAMDGKFSAEYFAWLWRGRRSNGSYLRAILSSARLSGHRLREIMICRSVTARLNAPRFARRLAELTGEDP
;
A
#
# COMPACT_ATOMS: atom_id res chain seq x y z
N GLY A 1 -3.90 -30.98 5.47
CA GLY A 1 -3.54 -30.46 4.13
C GLY A 1 -2.11 -29.94 4.14
N PHE A 2 -1.47 -29.72 2.99
CA PHE A 2 -0.03 -29.37 2.90
C PHE A 2 0.41 -28.21 3.81
N LEU A 3 -0.44 -27.19 3.99
CA LEU A 3 -0.10 -26.02 4.80
C LEU A 3 -0.22 -26.26 6.32
N GLU A 4 -0.81 -27.38 6.76
CA GLU A 4 -0.90 -27.73 8.19
C GLU A 4 0.43 -28.21 8.77
N ASP A 5 1.41 -28.56 7.92
CA ASP A 5 2.74 -29.02 8.34
C ASP A 5 3.67 -27.86 8.74
N PHE A 6 3.22 -26.61 8.61
CA PHE A 6 3.99 -25.42 8.93
C PHE A 6 3.45 -24.75 10.19
N ASP A 7 4.34 -24.44 11.15
CA ASP A 7 3.98 -23.74 12.39
C ASP A 7 3.39 -22.35 12.14
N ARG A 8 3.79 -21.71 11.04
CA ARG A 8 3.34 -20.38 10.64
C ARG A 8 3.23 -20.28 9.12
N VAL A 9 2.06 -19.87 8.67
CA VAL A 9 1.76 -19.64 7.24
C VAL A 9 1.44 -18.17 7.05
N ILE A 10 2.06 -17.57 6.02
CA ILE A 10 1.82 -16.18 5.63
C ILE A 10 1.41 -16.12 4.18
N PHE A 11 0.31 -15.41 3.92
CA PHE A 11 -0.08 -15.04 2.56
C PHE A 11 0.31 -13.60 2.31
N TYR A 12 1.05 -13.40 1.23
CA TYR A 12 1.45 -12.08 0.76
C TYR A 12 0.91 -11.85 -0.65
N GLY A 13 0.44 -10.63 -0.92
CA GLY A 13 0.15 -10.21 -2.28
C GLY A 13 -0.20 -8.74 -2.39
N ALA A 14 0.02 -8.17 -3.58
CA ALA A 14 -0.34 -6.80 -3.90
C ALA A 14 -1.36 -6.69 -5.03
N GLY A 15 -2.26 -5.69 -4.99
CA GLY A 15 -3.23 -5.47 -6.06
C GLY A 15 -4.08 -6.72 -6.36
N PRO A 16 -4.10 -7.22 -7.62
CA PRO A 16 -4.74 -8.49 -7.98
C PRO A 16 -4.12 -9.72 -7.28
N ALA A 17 -2.82 -9.73 -7.01
CA ALA A 17 -2.20 -10.80 -6.22
C ALA A 17 -2.61 -10.70 -4.74
N GLY A 18 -2.88 -9.49 -4.24
CA GLY A 18 -3.46 -9.27 -2.91
C GLY A 18 -4.89 -9.80 -2.80
N TYR A 19 -5.69 -9.70 -3.88
CA TYR A 19 -6.96 -10.41 -3.97
C TYR A 19 -6.77 -11.92 -3.85
N ALA A 20 -5.83 -12.51 -4.62
CA ALA A 20 -5.58 -13.94 -4.60
C ALA A 20 -5.12 -14.42 -3.21
N ALA A 21 -4.17 -13.71 -2.60
CA ALA A 21 -3.67 -13.99 -1.25
C ALA A 21 -4.80 -14.04 -0.22
N ALA A 22 -5.70 -13.05 -0.24
CA ALA A 22 -6.85 -13.02 0.67
C ALA A 22 -7.91 -14.07 0.32
N ALA A 23 -8.24 -14.25 -0.96
CA ALA A 23 -9.27 -15.16 -1.42
C ALA A 23 -8.94 -16.63 -1.09
N TYR A 24 -7.67 -17.02 -1.14
CA TYR A 24 -7.21 -18.38 -0.85
C TYR A 24 -6.72 -18.59 0.59
N ALA A 25 -6.76 -17.58 1.45
CA ALA A 25 -6.30 -17.70 2.84
C ALA A 25 -7.06 -18.78 3.64
N ILE A 26 -8.32 -19.07 3.29
CA ILE A 26 -9.13 -20.15 3.88
C ILE A 26 -8.48 -21.55 3.76
N THR A 27 -7.50 -21.71 2.87
CA THR A 27 -6.76 -22.97 2.70
C THR A 27 -5.76 -23.24 3.84
N ALA A 28 -5.46 -22.23 4.66
CA ALA A 28 -4.72 -22.38 5.91
C ALA A 28 -5.33 -21.49 7.00
N PRO A 29 -6.36 -22.00 7.71
CA PRO A 29 -6.93 -21.30 8.86
C PRO A 29 -5.86 -20.93 9.89
N GLY A 30 -5.96 -19.73 10.46
CA GLY A 30 -4.97 -19.18 11.38
C GLY A 30 -3.80 -18.47 10.69
N ALA A 31 -3.70 -18.50 9.37
CA ALA A 31 -2.64 -17.79 8.65
C ALA A 31 -2.69 -16.26 8.88
N GLU A 32 -1.52 -15.64 8.77
CA GLU A 32 -1.36 -14.19 8.80
C GLU A 32 -1.25 -13.64 7.37
N LEU A 33 -1.87 -12.50 7.09
CA LEU A 33 -1.90 -11.93 5.74
C LEU A 33 -1.19 -10.57 5.72
N VAL A 34 -0.34 -10.36 4.72
CA VAL A 34 0.22 -9.05 4.37
C VAL A 34 -0.30 -8.66 2.98
N LEU A 35 -1.29 -7.77 2.97
CA LEU A 35 -1.99 -7.35 1.74
C LEU A 35 -1.61 -5.91 1.38
N VAL A 36 -1.07 -5.71 0.18
CA VAL A 36 -0.63 -4.39 -0.30
C VAL A 36 -1.58 -3.87 -1.39
N ALA A 37 -2.33 -2.81 -1.12
CA ALA A 37 -3.35 -2.26 -2.00
C ALA A 37 -4.26 -3.35 -2.62
N PRO A 38 -4.79 -4.30 -1.84
CA PRO A 38 -5.49 -5.47 -2.39
C PRO A 38 -6.75 -5.03 -3.16
N ARG A 39 -7.13 -5.80 -4.18
CA ARG A 39 -8.49 -5.73 -4.72
C ARG A 39 -9.41 -6.59 -3.85
N ALA A 40 -10.56 -6.06 -3.47
CA ALA A 40 -11.56 -6.84 -2.74
C ALA A 40 -12.34 -7.78 -3.67
N THR A 41 -12.66 -7.28 -4.86
CA THR A 41 -13.37 -8.00 -5.93
C THR A 41 -13.29 -7.17 -7.22
N LEU A 42 -13.60 -7.77 -8.36
CA LEU A 42 -13.84 -7.04 -9.61
C LEU A 42 -15.30 -7.20 -10.10
N ASP A 43 -16.23 -7.71 -9.27
CA ASP A 43 -17.66 -7.72 -9.62
C ASP A 43 -18.15 -6.27 -9.84
N PRO A 44 -18.66 -5.92 -11.04
CA PRO A 44 -19.17 -4.57 -11.32
C PRO A 44 -20.26 -4.11 -10.35
N ALA A 45 -21.02 -5.03 -9.75
CA ALA A 45 -22.05 -4.69 -8.77
C ALA A 45 -21.49 -4.10 -7.46
N ARG A 46 -20.23 -4.39 -7.12
CA ARG A 46 -19.55 -3.93 -5.89
C ARG A 46 -18.41 -2.95 -6.17
N ALA A 47 -17.63 -3.24 -7.22
CA ALA A 47 -16.42 -2.51 -7.60
C ALA A 47 -16.58 -1.83 -8.98
N GLY A 48 -17.81 -1.47 -9.37
CA GLY A 48 -18.08 -0.79 -10.64
C GLY A 48 -17.34 0.54 -10.82
N TRP A 49 -16.92 1.15 -9.71
CA TRP A 49 -16.12 2.38 -9.65
C TRP A 49 -14.63 2.18 -9.98
N ASP A 50 -14.12 0.95 -10.06
CA ASP A 50 -12.71 0.66 -10.35
C ASP A 50 -12.49 0.23 -11.79
N ASP A 51 -12.07 1.15 -12.65
CA ASP A 51 -11.90 0.89 -14.09
C ASP A 51 -10.52 0.35 -14.49
N ARG A 52 -9.63 0.09 -13.54
CA ARG A 52 -8.23 -0.30 -13.83
C ARG A 52 -8.10 -1.69 -14.43
N HIS A 53 -9.05 -2.58 -14.14
CA HIS A 53 -9.02 -4.00 -14.55
C HIS A 53 -10.29 -4.43 -15.28
N ARG A 54 -10.86 -3.58 -16.15
CA ARG A 54 -12.12 -3.86 -16.86
C ARG A 54 -12.11 -5.18 -17.62
N ILE A 55 -11.01 -5.54 -18.27
CA ILE A 55 -10.88 -6.81 -19.02
C ILE A 55 -11.02 -8.02 -18.09
N ALA A 56 -10.51 -7.95 -16.87
CA ALA A 56 -10.55 -9.05 -15.92
C ALA A 56 -11.95 -9.28 -15.33
N ARG A 57 -12.88 -8.30 -15.43
CA ARG A 57 -14.27 -8.43 -14.95
C ARG A 57 -15.07 -9.56 -15.64
N ARG A 58 -14.55 -10.14 -16.74
CA ARG A 58 -15.10 -11.34 -17.39
C ARG A 58 -14.90 -12.63 -16.58
N ILE A 59 -13.98 -12.62 -15.62
CA ILE A 59 -13.75 -13.74 -14.70
C ILE A 59 -14.88 -13.76 -13.67
N ASN A 60 -15.21 -14.93 -13.12
CA ASN A 60 -16.25 -15.05 -12.12
C ASN A 60 -15.78 -14.51 -10.75
N PHE A 61 -16.37 -13.39 -10.31
CA PHE A 61 -16.20 -12.80 -8.97
C PHE A 61 -17.45 -12.93 -8.07
N ARG A 62 -18.37 -13.83 -8.41
CA ARG A 62 -19.64 -14.05 -7.70
C ARG A 62 -19.72 -15.41 -7.02
N SER A 63 -18.92 -16.38 -7.47
CA SER A 63 -18.83 -17.69 -6.84
C SER A 63 -17.96 -17.67 -5.58
N ARG A 64 -17.78 -18.84 -4.96
CA ARG A 64 -16.78 -19.07 -3.90
C ARG A 64 -15.44 -18.44 -4.32
N TYR A 65 -14.84 -17.63 -3.43
CA TYR A 65 -13.64 -16.81 -3.65
C TYR A 65 -13.81 -15.47 -4.37
N GLY A 66 -15.00 -15.16 -4.88
CA GLY A 66 -15.25 -13.94 -5.68
C GLY A 66 -15.16 -12.61 -4.91
N TYR A 67 -15.24 -12.68 -3.59
CA TYR A 67 -15.14 -11.52 -2.69
C TYR A 67 -14.11 -11.83 -1.60
N ALA A 68 -12.89 -11.32 -1.80
CA ALA A 68 -11.74 -11.61 -0.95
C ALA A 68 -11.90 -11.21 0.53
N PRO A 69 -12.57 -10.10 0.90
CA PRO A 69 -12.73 -9.73 2.30
C PRO A 69 -13.38 -10.81 3.16
N ASP A 70 -14.39 -11.51 2.65
CA ASP A 70 -15.08 -12.56 3.40
C ASP A 70 -14.21 -13.81 3.58
N MET A 71 -13.24 -14.03 2.69
CA MET A 71 -12.31 -15.15 2.79
C MET A 71 -11.23 -14.93 3.87
N THR A 72 -11.15 -13.74 4.44
CA THR A 72 -10.19 -13.42 5.51
C THR A 72 -10.66 -13.83 6.92
N GLU A 73 -11.88 -14.33 7.08
CA GLU A 73 -12.45 -14.68 8.40
C GLU A 73 -11.63 -15.70 9.19
N SER A 74 -11.01 -16.65 8.48
CA SER A 74 -10.16 -17.65 9.12
C SER A 74 -8.75 -17.15 9.46
N ALA A 75 -8.37 -15.93 9.06
CA ALA A 75 -7.04 -15.39 9.33
C ALA A 75 -6.86 -15.02 10.79
N SER A 76 -5.65 -15.22 11.33
CA SER A 76 -5.30 -14.73 12.67
C SER A 76 -5.11 -13.21 12.69
N ARG A 77 -4.56 -12.66 11.61
CA ARG A 77 -4.29 -11.23 11.44
C ARG A 77 -4.21 -10.88 9.96
N VAL A 78 -4.68 -9.69 9.60
CA VAL A 78 -4.52 -9.13 8.26
C VAL A 78 -3.92 -7.72 8.35
N TRP A 79 -2.74 -7.53 7.80
CA TRP A 79 -2.11 -6.23 7.63
C TRP A 79 -2.44 -5.67 6.25
N LEU A 80 -3.26 -4.63 6.21
CA LEU A 80 -3.72 -4.03 4.95
C LEU A 80 -2.99 -2.72 4.70
N ILE A 81 -1.93 -2.78 3.90
CA ILE A 81 -1.10 -1.63 3.56
C ILE A 81 -1.63 -0.96 2.29
N HIS A 82 -2.03 0.30 2.32
CA HIS A 82 -2.49 1.01 1.12
C HIS A 82 -2.24 2.52 1.21
N ASP A 83 -2.31 3.21 0.08
CA ASP A 83 -2.40 4.67 0.07
C ASP A 83 -3.85 5.12 0.28
N PRO A 84 -4.21 5.72 1.43
CA PRO A 84 -5.57 6.20 1.65
C PRO A 84 -5.92 7.44 0.79
N LEU A 85 -4.93 8.08 0.14
CA LEU A 85 -5.14 9.21 -0.77
C LEU A 85 -5.45 8.74 -2.20
N ASN A 86 -5.12 7.50 -2.55
CA ASN A 86 -5.57 6.89 -3.79
C ASN A 86 -7.02 6.42 -3.61
N ARG A 87 -7.96 7.11 -4.27
CA ARG A 87 -9.41 6.85 -4.12
C ARG A 87 -9.74 5.36 -4.32
N SER A 88 -9.25 4.77 -5.39
CA SER A 88 -9.62 3.41 -5.75
C SER A 88 -9.05 2.37 -4.77
N ASP A 89 -7.83 2.58 -4.27
CA ASP A 89 -7.25 1.69 -3.24
C ASP A 89 -7.93 1.88 -1.88
N ALA A 90 -8.26 3.12 -1.50
CA ALA A 90 -9.00 3.42 -0.27
C ALA A 90 -10.39 2.77 -0.27
N MET A 91 -11.10 2.81 -1.41
CA MET A 91 -12.40 2.17 -1.56
C MET A 91 -12.30 0.63 -1.47
N HIS A 92 -11.27 0.00 -2.06
CA HIS A 92 -11.05 -1.43 -1.88
C HIS A 92 -10.70 -1.76 -0.43
N ALA A 93 -9.81 -0.98 0.20
CA ALA A 93 -9.41 -1.19 1.59
C ALA A 93 -10.60 -1.09 2.56
N ALA A 94 -11.56 -0.19 2.30
CA ALA A 94 -12.77 -0.05 3.10
C ALA A 94 -13.65 -1.31 3.10
N LEU A 95 -13.62 -2.10 2.02
CA LEU A 95 -14.37 -3.37 1.92
C LEU A 95 -13.81 -4.47 2.82
N PHE A 96 -12.56 -4.35 3.27
CA PHE A 96 -11.88 -5.27 4.19
C PHE A 96 -12.08 -4.91 5.67
N GLN A 97 -12.90 -3.91 6.04
CA GLN A 97 -13.07 -3.54 7.46
C GLN A 97 -13.66 -4.70 8.29
N ARG A 98 -12.81 -5.33 9.11
CA ARG A 98 -13.11 -6.45 10.03
C ARG A 98 -12.26 -6.33 11.30
N PRO A 99 -12.65 -6.94 12.44
CA PRO A 99 -11.89 -6.85 13.70
C PRO A 99 -10.44 -7.36 13.63
N TRP A 100 -10.16 -8.35 12.76
CA TRP A 100 -8.82 -8.92 12.56
C TRP A 100 -7.97 -8.17 11.52
N VAL A 101 -8.51 -7.13 10.89
CA VAL A 101 -7.84 -6.35 9.85
C VAL A 101 -7.28 -5.06 10.44
N THR A 102 -5.97 -4.85 10.29
CA THR A 102 -5.29 -3.64 10.72
C THR A 102 -4.83 -2.84 9.50
N PRO A 103 -5.45 -1.68 9.21
CA PRO A 103 -5.04 -0.83 8.10
C PRO A 103 -3.73 -0.11 8.41
N LEU A 104 -2.83 -0.08 7.43
CA LEU A 104 -1.54 0.59 7.48
C LEU A 104 -1.43 1.56 6.30
N PHE A 105 -1.06 2.82 6.57
CA PHE A 105 -1.20 3.89 5.58
C PHE A 105 0.13 4.30 4.93
N ALA A 106 0.32 3.88 3.68
CA ALA A 106 1.42 4.26 2.80
C ALA A 106 1.06 5.49 1.95
N ARG A 107 0.81 6.64 2.59
CA ARG A 107 0.35 7.86 1.89
C ARG A 107 1.32 8.32 0.80
N TYR A 108 0.79 8.74 -0.35
CA TYR A 108 1.52 9.25 -1.53
C TYR A 108 2.27 8.20 -2.36
N THR A 109 1.85 6.94 -2.29
CA THR A 109 2.37 5.88 -3.17
C THR A 109 1.46 5.62 -4.38
N GLY A 110 0.22 6.11 -4.35
CA GLY A 110 -0.75 5.81 -5.40
C GLY A 110 -0.90 4.30 -5.58
N GLU A 111 -0.97 3.86 -6.84
CA GLU A 111 -1.05 2.43 -7.18
C GLU A 111 0.29 1.68 -7.01
N GLY A 112 1.41 2.41 -6.93
CA GLY A 112 2.76 1.86 -6.78
C GLY A 112 3.15 1.61 -5.32
N THR A 113 2.21 1.18 -4.48
CA THR A 113 2.46 0.95 -3.05
C THR A 113 3.49 -0.17 -2.83
N GLU A 114 3.34 -1.31 -3.52
CA GLU A 114 4.32 -2.40 -3.46
C GLU A 114 5.69 -1.95 -3.95
N ASP A 115 5.74 -1.31 -5.11
CA ASP A 115 6.99 -0.82 -5.72
C ASP A 115 7.73 0.13 -4.78
N THR A 116 7.01 1.03 -4.11
CA THR A 116 7.62 1.95 -3.14
C THR A 116 8.20 1.20 -1.93
N LEU A 117 7.49 0.20 -1.40
CA LEU A 117 7.99 -0.62 -0.29
C LEU A 117 9.21 -1.44 -0.69
N ARG A 118 9.26 -1.95 -1.93
CA ARG A 118 10.42 -2.65 -2.51
C ARG A 118 11.61 -1.71 -2.72
N GLU A 119 11.39 -0.53 -3.33
CA GLU A 119 12.41 0.49 -3.54
C GLU A 119 13.06 0.92 -2.22
N MET A 120 12.25 1.02 -1.16
CA MET A 120 12.71 1.35 0.19
C MET A 120 13.35 0.17 0.96
N ARG A 121 13.36 -1.04 0.40
CA ARG A 121 13.78 -2.29 1.08
C ARG A 121 13.05 -2.53 2.40
N VAL A 122 11.78 -2.11 2.45
CA VAL A 122 10.91 -2.25 3.62
C VAL A 122 10.03 -3.48 3.50
N LEU A 123 9.67 -3.90 2.28
CA LEU A 123 8.81 -5.06 2.07
C LEU A 123 9.38 -6.34 2.70
N ASP A 124 10.65 -6.65 2.45
CA ASP A 124 11.28 -7.87 2.98
C ASP A 124 11.29 -7.87 4.51
N ARG A 125 11.58 -6.71 5.12
CA ARG A 125 11.55 -6.54 6.58
C ARG A 125 10.15 -6.69 7.18
N ILE A 126 9.10 -6.33 6.43
CA ILE A 126 7.72 -6.55 6.84
C ILE A 126 7.43 -8.05 6.85
N LEU A 127 7.78 -8.75 5.77
CA LEU A 127 7.55 -10.19 5.63
C LEU A 127 8.33 -10.98 6.68
N GLU A 128 9.62 -10.66 6.89
CA GLU A 128 10.45 -11.23 7.95
C GLU A 128 9.85 -11.00 9.33
N ALA A 129 9.43 -9.77 9.65
CA ALA A 129 8.82 -9.49 10.95
C ALA A 129 7.48 -10.22 11.13
N ALA A 130 6.71 -10.43 10.06
CA ALA A 130 5.46 -11.19 10.13
C ALA A 130 5.76 -12.69 10.33
N MET A 131 6.79 -13.23 9.65
CA MET A 131 7.29 -14.61 9.87
C MET A 131 7.77 -14.81 11.30
N ASP A 132 8.38 -13.79 11.90
CA ASP A 132 8.82 -13.83 13.30
C ASP A 132 7.69 -13.59 14.32
N GLY A 133 6.48 -13.23 13.88
CA GLY A 133 5.38 -12.82 14.77
C GLY A 133 5.64 -11.50 15.51
N LYS A 134 6.51 -10.66 14.97
CA LYS A 134 6.91 -9.35 15.54
C LYS A 134 6.37 -8.16 14.73
N PHE A 135 5.63 -8.41 13.66
CA PHE A 135 5.07 -7.34 12.85
C PHE A 135 3.95 -6.61 13.61
N SER A 136 3.97 -5.28 13.52
CA SER A 136 3.06 -4.40 14.23
C SER A 136 2.86 -3.08 13.47
N ALA A 137 1.80 -2.34 13.80
CA ALA A 137 1.54 -1.04 13.22
C ALA A 137 2.66 -0.03 13.57
N GLU A 138 3.22 -0.13 14.78
CA GLU A 138 4.32 0.68 15.28
C GLU A 138 5.61 0.40 14.48
N TYR A 139 5.92 -0.89 14.26
CA TYR A 139 7.08 -1.29 13.49
C TYR A 139 6.94 -0.87 12.01
N PHE A 140 5.76 -1.04 11.42
CA PHE A 140 5.47 -0.49 10.09
C PHE A 140 5.69 1.03 10.05
N ALA A 141 5.12 1.77 11.01
CA ALA A 141 5.28 3.22 11.06
C ALA A 141 6.74 3.65 11.19
N TRP A 142 7.56 2.88 11.92
CA TRP A 142 9.00 3.07 12.02
C TRP A 142 9.71 2.84 10.69
N LEU A 143 9.52 1.68 10.06
CA LEU A 143 10.06 1.40 8.72
C LEU A 143 9.64 2.47 7.70
N TRP A 144 8.36 2.86 7.75
CA TRP A 144 7.78 3.82 6.81
C TRP A 144 8.39 5.21 6.93
N ARG A 145 8.98 5.61 8.07
CA ARG A 145 9.68 6.91 8.18
C ARG A 145 10.86 7.03 7.22
N GLY A 146 11.46 5.90 6.78
CA GLY A 146 12.53 5.87 5.78
C GLY A 146 12.17 6.56 4.45
N ARG A 147 10.88 6.65 4.11
CA ARG A 147 10.38 7.36 2.92
C ARG A 147 10.83 8.81 2.81
N ARG A 148 11.15 9.45 3.95
CA ARG A 148 11.62 10.85 4.01
C ARG A 148 12.96 11.07 3.32
N SER A 149 13.67 10.00 2.98
CA SER A 149 14.91 10.00 2.20
C SER A 149 14.77 9.29 0.86
N ASN A 150 13.59 8.76 0.52
CA ASN A 150 13.35 8.09 -0.76
C ASN A 150 13.05 9.13 -1.86
N GLY A 151 13.84 9.13 -2.94
CA GLY A 151 13.74 10.12 -4.00
C GLY A 151 12.41 10.06 -4.77
N SER A 152 11.92 8.87 -5.10
CA SER A 152 10.64 8.68 -5.82
C SER A 152 9.46 9.20 -5.01
N TYR A 153 9.43 8.86 -3.73
CA TYR A 153 8.44 9.32 -2.77
C TYR A 153 8.40 10.85 -2.64
N LEU A 154 9.57 11.48 -2.46
CA LEU A 154 9.66 12.93 -2.34
C LEU A 154 9.20 13.64 -3.62
N ARG A 155 9.48 13.07 -4.80
CA ARG A 155 8.96 13.58 -6.08
C ARG A 155 7.45 13.44 -6.17
N ALA A 156 6.87 12.34 -5.71
CA ALA A 156 5.43 12.14 -5.68
C ALA A 156 4.72 13.18 -4.79
N ILE A 157 5.28 13.47 -3.60
CA ILE A 157 4.78 14.53 -2.72
C ILE A 157 4.85 15.90 -3.39
N LEU A 158 5.98 16.25 -4.00
CA LEU A 158 6.14 17.54 -4.69
C LEU A 158 5.16 17.67 -5.87
N SER A 159 5.01 16.60 -6.67
CA SER A 159 4.05 16.56 -7.77
C SER A 159 2.61 16.76 -7.28
N SER A 160 2.22 16.09 -6.19
CA SER A 160 0.90 16.27 -5.58
C SER A 160 0.67 17.71 -5.12
N ALA A 161 1.63 18.33 -4.43
CA ALA A 161 1.51 19.72 -4.00
C ALA A 161 1.36 20.69 -5.17
N ARG A 162 2.10 20.46 -6.26
CA ARG A 162 2.03 21.23 -7.50
C ARG A 162 0.66 21.10 -8.18
N LEU A 163 0.15 19.88 -8.33
CA LEU A 163 -1.15 19.64 -8.97
C LEU A 163 -2.31 20.24 -8.16
N SER A 164 -2.18 20.36 -6.84
CA SER A 164 -3.15 21.04 -5.99
C SER A 164 -3.00 22.58 -5.99
N GLY A 165 -2.03 23.15 -6.71
CA GLY A 165 -1.83 24.61 -6.78
C GLY A 165 -1.32 25.25 -5.48
N HIS A 166 -0.85 24.46 -4.51
CA HIS A 166 -0.43 24.96 -3.21
C HIS A 166 1.04 25.41 -3.23
N ARG A 167 1.32 26.57 -3.84
CA ARG A 167 2.68 27.13 -3.99
C ARG A 167 3.49 27.14 -2.68
N LEU A 168 2.90 27.58 -1.57
CA LEU A 168 3.59 27.60 -0.27
C LEU A 168 4.01 26.21 0.21
N ARG A 169 3.18 25.19 -0.05
CA ARG A 169 3.51 23.79 0.29
C ARG A 169 4.65 23.27 -0.59
N GLU A 170 4.68 23.60 -1.88
CA GLU A 170 5.82 23.27 -2.76
C GLU A 170 7.12 23.86 -2.20
N ILE A 171 7.13 25.15 -1.83
CA ILE A 171 8.30 25.82 -1.23
C ILE A 171 8.75 25.09 0.05
N MET A 172 7.82 24.77 0.95
CA MET A 172 8.14 24.06 2.20
C MET A 172 8.72 22.66 1.95
N ILE A 173 8.18 21.92 0.97
CA ILE A 173 8.71 20.61 0.58
C ILE A 173 10.13 20.76 0.05
N CYS A 174 10.36 21.67 -0.91
CA CYS A 174 11.69 21.86 -1.48
C CYS A 174 12.71 22.28 -0.43
N ARG A 175 12.39 23.28 0.43
CA ARG A 175 13.25 23.70 1.55
C ARG A 175 13.58 22.54 2.50
N SER A 176 12.58 21.74 2.88
CA SER A 176 12.80 20.58 3.76
C SER A 176 13.70 19.53 3.11
N VAL A 177 13.56 19.30 1.80
CA VAL A 177 14.36 18.29 1.09
C VAL A 177 15.79 18.76 0.89
N THR A 178 16.01 19.98 0.41
CA THR A 178 17.36 20.53 0.17
C THR A 178 18.16 20.73 1.46
N ALA A 179 17.50 21.02 2.58
CA ALA A 179 18.16 21.12 3.89
C ALA A 179 18.69 19.76 4.43
N ARG A 180 18.22 18.62 3.90
CA ARG A 180 18.55 17.29 4.42
C ARG A 180 19.30 16.40 3.43
N LEU A 181 19.16 16.64 2.13
CA LEU A 181 19.61 15.75 1.08
C LEU A 181 20.23 16.55 -0.07
N ASN A 182 21.24 15.98 -0.73
CA ASN A 182 21.70 16.49 -2.02
C ASN A 182 20.65 16.20 -3.10
N ALA A 183 19.82 17.21 -3.42
CA ALA A 183 18.68 17.08 -4.31
C ALA A 183 18.61 18.23 -5.34
N PRO A 184 19.46 18.21 -6.38
CA PRO A 184 19.59 19.34 -7.32
C PRO A 184 18.29 19.74 -8.01
N ARG A 185 17.40 18.78 -8.29
CA ARG A 185 16.08 19.05 -8.89
C ARG A 185 15.16 19.83 -7.94
N PHE A 186 15.24 19.58 -6.64
CA PHE A 186 14.46 20.30 -5.63
C PHE A 186 15.02 21.69 -5.38
N ALA A 187 16.36 21.85 -5.38
CA ALA A 187 17.02 23.15 -5.28
C ALA A 187 16.64 24.06 -6.46
N ARG A 188 16.74 23.56 -7.70
CA ARG A 188 16.29 24.29 -8.89
C ARG A 188 14.83 24.71 -8.80
N ARG A 189 13.95 23.80 -8.36
CA ARG A 189 12.53 24.11 -8.20
C ARG A 189 12.28 25.14 -7.09
N LEU A 190 13.06 25.11 -6.01
CA LEU A 190 12.97 26.11 -4.94
C LEU A 190 13.34 27.50 -5.47
N ALA A 191 14.44 27.59 -6.22
CA ALA A 191 14.88 28.81 -6.88
C ALA A 191 13.80 29.38 -7.81
N GLU A 192 13.22 28.56 -8.69
CA GLU A 192 12.09 28.95 -9.56
C GLU A 192 10.88 29.50 -8.77
N LEU A 193 10.62 28.95 -7.58
CA LEU A 193 9.46 29.32 -6.75
C LEU A 193 9.70 30.52 -5.84
N THR A 194 10.95 30.91 -5.59
CA THR A 194 11.31 31.97 -4.65
C THR A 194 12.00 33.15 -5.30
N GLY A 195 12.60 32.96 -6.49
CA GLY A 195 13.48 33.93 -7.12
C GLY A 195 14.86 34.01 -6.47
N GLU A 196 15.18 33.11 -5.54
CA GLU A 196 16.49 32.97 -4.90
C GLU A 196 17.40 32.10 -5.81
N ASP A 197 18.69 32.44 -5.97
CA ASP A 197 19.62 31.59 -6.73
C ASP A 197 19.87 30.23 -6.01
N PRO A 198 20.09 29.12 -6.74
CA PRO A 198 20.08 27.75 -6.20
C PRO A 198 21.21 27.39 -5.22
#